data_AF-A0A078AH21-F1
#
_entry.id   AF-A0A078AH21-F1
#
_cell.length_a   1.000
_cell.length_b   1.000
_cell.length_c   1.000
_cell.angle_alpha   90.00
_cell.angle_beta   90.00
_cell.angle_gamma   90.00
#
_symmetry.space_group_name_H-M   'P 1'
#
loop_
_entity.id
_entity.type
_entity.pdbx_description
1 polymer ?
#
loop_
_entity_poly.entity_id
_entity_poly.type
_entity_poly.pdbx_seq_one_letter_code
_entity_poly.pdbx_strand_id
1 'polypeptide(L)'
;MRLKDYPNIKNVLYLSVCFFVLFFTYAASANVASKALKECGFNNLGYYSLSTVFMVFGLGSFFSSNIYLSYNLVVGFVIFCSILIGFAASILWVAQGKYLSDCSLVCQDKKGRYQGLFWTFMFISFFLSSIVSAFILGYFPQQYLFFLCTVIAMISTVMLHSLPDIEQLPQDHQTQINQQRDGSKLIKLMFDRRMIKTYGISLSTALSLSIRQTGLYPLISSSLQDYSVYDQFKYASFAQAMCGIGQLLGSTGFAFINDKFEGGKSVSQFSIHWYSNNIYAGNNR
;
A
#
# COMPACT_ATOMS: atom_id res chain seq x y z
N MET A 1 5.21 -27.25 -3.41
CA MET A 1 5.63 -26.59 -2.15
C MET A 1 5.16 -27.48 -1.00
N ARG A 2 6.05 -28.06 -0.19
CA ARG A 2 5.58 -28.86 0.96
C ARG A 2 5.30 -27.89 2.11
N LEU A 3 4.06 -27.91 2.64
CA LEU A 3 3.63 -27.02 3.73
C LEU A 3 4.52 -27.12 4.98
N LYS A 4 5.16 -28.28 5.19
CA LYS A 4 6.10 -28.51 6.29
C LYS A 4 7.33 -27.61 6.25
N ASP A 5 7.70 -27.07 5.09
CA ASP A 5 8.90 -26.25 4.94
C ASP A 5 8.64 -24.76 5.21
N TYR A 6 7.40 -24.38 5.58
CA TYR A 6 6.96 -23.00 5.76
C TYR A 6 6.15 -22.84 7.05
N PRO A 7 6.84 -22.77 8.21
CA PRO A 7 6.17 -22.44 9.46
C PRO A 7 5.47 -21.09 9.34
N ASN A 8 4.30 -20.93 9.94
CA ASN A 8 3.50 -19.70 9.89
C ASN A 8 2.97 -19.29 8.50
N ILE A 9 3.05 -20.13 7.45
CA ILE A 9 2.45 -19.79 6.13
C ILE A 9 0.94 -19.57 6.21
N LYS A 10 0.26 -20.31 7.09
CA LYS A 10 -1.17 -20.14 7.37
C LYS A 10 -1.45 -18.75 7.95
N ASN A 11 -0.59 -18.28 8.85
CA ASN A 11 -0.70 -16.97 9.49
C ASN A 11 -0.51 -15.84 8.47
N VAL A 12 0.46 -16.00 7.56
CA VAL A 12 0.68 -15.03 6.47
C VAL A 12 -0.47 -15.05 5.47
N LEU A 13 -1.00 -16.23 5.12
CA LEU A 13 -2.18 -16.33 4.26
C LEU A 13 -3.40 -15.67 4.90
N TYR A 14 -3.62 -15.91 6.20
CA TYR A 14 -4.70 -15.27 6.96
C TYR A 14 -4.58 -13.75 6.97
N LEU A 15 -3.39 -13.22 7.27
CA LEU A 15 -3.09 -11.79 7.18
C LEU A 15 -3.36 -11.24 5.77
N SER A 16 -2.91 -11.98 4.73
CA SER A 16 -3.07 -11.60 3.33
C SER A 16 -4.54 -11.52 2.93
N VAL A 17 -5.37 -12.45 3.40
CA VAL A 17 -6.82 -12.43 3.17
C VAL A 17 -7.47 -11.25 3.90
N CYS A 18 -7.08 -10.97 5.14
CA CYS A 18 -7.62 -9.82 5.88
C CYS A 18 -7.34 -8.50 5.12
N PHE A 19 -6.08 -8.32 4.71
CA PHE A 19 -5.64 -7.17 3.93
C PHE A 19 -6.29 -7.12 2.55
N PHE A 20 -6.48 -8.26 1.89
CA PHE A 20 -7.23 -8.35 0.65
C PHE A 20 -8.64 -7.79 0.82
N VAL A 21 -9.39 -8.23 1.84
CA VAL A 21 -10.77 -7.76 2.08
C VAL A 21 -10.79 -6.27 2.42
N LEU A 22 -9.86 -5.80 3.25
CA LEU A 22 -9.74 -4.40 3.64
C LEU A 22 -9.46 -3.49 2.44
N PHE A 23 -8.46 -3.84 1.63
CA PHE A 23 -8.01 -3.02 0.50
C PHE A 23 -8.92 -3.13 -0.72
N PHE A 24 -9.59 -4.26 -0.92
CA PHE A 24 -10.68 -4.37 -1.88
C PHE A 24 -11.77 -3.33 -1.58
N THR A 25 -12.18 -3.27 -0.32
CA THR A 25 -13.23 -2.37 0.16
C THR A 25 -12.81 -0.90 0.08
N TYR A 26 -11.59 -0.60 0.53
CA TYR A 26 -11.01 0.74 0.46
C TYR A 26 -10.94 1.25 -0.98
N ALA A 27 -10.40 0.44 -1.90
CA ALA A 27 -10.25 0.84 -3.30
C ALA A 27 -11.62 1.04 -3.99
N ALA A 28 -12.60 0.19 -3.68
CA ALA A 28 -13.94 0.33 -4.26
C ALA A 28 -14.62 1.62 -3.77
N SER A 29 -14.49 1.90 -2.47
CA SER A 29 -15.03 3.12 -1.86
C SER A 29 -14.34 4.38 -2.40
N ALA A 30 -13.02 4.36 -2.59
CA ALA A 30 -12.27 5.50 -3.11
C ALA A 30 -12.66 5.88 -4.54
N ASN A 31 -12.87 4.87 -5.40
CA ASN A 31 -13.31 5.08 -6.78
C ASN A 31 -14.71 5.70 -6.84
N VAL A 32 -15.64 5.21 -6.01
CA VAL A 32 -17.02 5.70 -5.98
C VAL A 32 -17.14 7.05 -5.29
N ALA A 33 -16.37 7.31 -4.24
CA ALA A 33 -16.29 8.64 -3.62
C ALA A 33 -15.82 9.70 -4.61
N SER A 34 -14.86 9.36 -5.47
CA SER A 34 -14.36 10.27 -6.50
C SER A 34 -15.42 10.62 -7.54
N LYS A 35 -16.28 9.66 -7.90
CA LYS A 35 -17.44 9.90 -8.78
C LYS A 35 -18.50 10.75 -8.08
N ALA A 36 -18.88 10.36 -6.87
CA ALA A 36 -19.91 11.02 -6.05
C ALA A 36 -19.61 12.51 -5.86
N LEU A 37 -18.36 12.83 -5.50
CA LEU A 37 -17.93 14.22 -5.31
C LEU A 37 -17.94 15.01 -6.63
N LYS A 38 -17.56 14.39 -7.74
CA LYS A 38 -17.63 15.04 -9.06
C LYS A 38 -19.08 15.34 -9.47
N GLU A 39 -20.00 14.39 -9.26
CA GLU A 39 -21.43 14.54 -9.58
C GLU A 39 -22.14 15.58 -8.69
N CYS A 40 -21.73 15.70 -7.43
CA CYS A 40 -22.24 16.72 -6.51
C CYS A 40 -21.64 18.13 -6.75
N GLY A 41 -20.88 18.33 -7.84
CA GLY A 41 -20.29 19.63 -8.18
C GLY A 41 -19.00 19.97 -7.43
N PHE A 42 -18.42 19.04 -6.66
CA PHE A 42 -17.15 19.24 -5.95
C PHE A 42 -15.92 18.96 -6.83
N ASN A 43 -16.06 18.91 -8.16
CA ASN A 43 -14.96 18.72 -9.12
C ASN A 43 -14.03 17.54 -8.75
N ASN A 44 -12.71 17.79 -8.67
CA ASN A 44 -11.68 16.77 -8.41
C ASN A 44 -11.44 16.53 -6.90
N LEU A 45 -12.34 16.94 -6.00
CA LEU A 45 -12.15 16.87 -4.56
C LEU A 45 -11.91 15.45 -4.02
N GLY A 46 -12.46 14.41 -4.65
CA GLY A 46 -12.17 13.02 -4.30
C GLY A 46 -10.70 12.64 -4.55
N TYR A 47 -10.12 13.11 -5.65
CA TYR A 47 -8.70 12.90 -5.94
C TYR A 47 -7.80 13.73 -5.02
N TYR A 48 -8.22 14.95 -4.66
CA TYR A 48 -7.52 15.75 -3.67
C TYR A 48 -7.59 15.13 -2.27
N SER A 49 -8.71 14.51 -1.89
CA SER A 49 -8.80 13.75 -0.63
C SER A 49 -7.86 12.55 -0.64
N LEU A 50 -7.84 11.76 -1.72
CA LEU A 50 -6.94 10.62 -1.84
C LEU A 50 -5.47 11.07 -1.83
N SER A 51 -5.16 12.17 -2.53
CA SER A 51 -3.84 12.81 -2.47
C SER A 51 -3.53 13.36 -1.09
N THR A 52 -4.52 13.84 -0.32
CA THR A 52 -4.37 14.31 1.06
C THR A 52 -4.14 13.14 2.01
N VAL A 53 -4.79 11.98 1.81
CA VAL A 53 -4.50 10.75 2.57
C VAL A 53 -3.03 10.38 2.40
N PHE A 54 -2.53 10.35 1.16
CA PHE A 54 -1.13 10.04 0.87
C PHE A 54 -0.15 11.16 1.24
N MET A 55 -0.60 12.42 1.18
CA MET A 55 0.20 13.58 1.59
C MET A 55 0.31 13.64 3.10
N VAL A 56 -0.76 13.37 3.86
CA VAL A 56 -0.74 13.32 5.33
C VAL A 56 -0.05 12.07 5.84
N PHE A 57 -0.12 10.96 5.12
CA PHE A 57 0.80 9.85 5.33
C PHE A 57 2.28 10.31 5.33
N GLY A 58 2.63 11.38 4.59
CA GLY A 58 3.94 12.03 4.62
C GLY A 58 4.09 13.27 5.54
N LEU A 59 3.04 14.06 5.74
CA LEU A 59 3.05 15.38 6.42
C LEU A 59 2.45 15.37 7.84
N GLY A 60 1.80 14.29 8.26
CA GLY A 60 1.21 14.13 9.60
C GLY A 60 2.23 14.24 10.75
N SER A 61 3.52 14.37 10.42
CA SER A 61 4.65 14.51 11.34
C SER A 61 4.94 15.93 11.84
N PHE A 62 4.33 16.99 11.29
CA PHE A 62 4.75 18.35 11.66
C PHE A 62 3.71 19.21 12.35
N PHE A 63 2.60 19.63 11.76
CA PHE A 63 1.73 20.60 12.43
C PHE A 63 0.32 20.56 11.86
N SER A 64 -0.70 20.69 12.71
CA SER A 64 -2.05 21.02 12.26
C SER A 64 -2.77 21.83 13.33
N SER A 65 -3.28 23.00 12.94
CA SER A 65 -4.12 23.87 13.78
C SER A 65 -5.15 24.64 12.92
N ASN A 66 -6.42 24.45 13.30
CA ASN A 66 -7.57 25.37 13.43
C ASN A 66 -8.41 25.95 12.24
N ILE A 67 -9.75 25.86 12.43
CA ILE A 67 -10.92 26.71 11.99
C ILE A 67 -11.60 26.39 10.62
N TYR A 68 -12.87 26.74 10.30
CA TYR A 68 -14.25 26.35 10.74
C TYR A 68 -15.20 26.49 9.48
N LEU A 69 -16.49 26.10 9.60
CA LEU A 69 -17.38 25.39 8.66
C LEU A 69 -18.24 26.09 7.54
N SER A 70 -18.74 25.20 6.64
CA SER A 70 -19.76 25.23 5.54
C SER A 70 -19.19 25.36 4.11
N TYR A 71 -19.43 24.36 3.23
CA TYR A 71 -18.51 23.85 2.15
C TYR A 71 -17.12 23.48 2.71
N ASN A 72 -16.50 24.43 3.39
CA ASN A 72 -15.34 24.25 4.27
C ASN A 72 -15.59 23.21 5.37
N LEU A 73 -16.85 22.94 5.75
CA LEU A 73 -17.18 21.81 6.65
C LEU A 73 -16.80 20.49 5.98
N VAL A 74 -17.34 20.26 4.79
CA VAL A 74 -17.21 18.99 4.09
C VAL A 74 -15.74 18.80 3.70
N VAL A 75 -15.11 19.85 3.18
CA VAL A 75 -13.67 19.86 2.89
C VAL A 75 -12.85 19.63 4.16
N GLY A 76 -13.14 20.36 5.25
CA GLY A 76 -12.42 20.23 6.53
C GLY A 76 -12.57 18.83 7.15
N PHE A 77 -13.77 18.27 7.12
CA PHE A 77 -14.04 16.90 7.58
C PHE A 77 -13.34 15.86 6.72
N VAL A 78 -13.37 16.02 5.40
CA VAL A 78 -12.66 15.13 4.47
C VAL A 78 -11.16 15.20 4.68
N ILE A 79 -10.59 16.41 4.88
CA ILE A 79 -9.16 16.59 5.19
C ILE A 79 -8.83 15.95 6.54
N PHE A 80 -9.62 16.20 7.58
CA PHE A 80 -9.44 15.62 8.90
C PHE A 80 -9.47 14.08 8.87
N CYS A 81 -10.48 13.50 8.23
CA CYS A 81 -10.56 12.04 8.03
C CYS A 81 -9.36 11.53 7.22
N SER A 82 -8.93 12.26 6.19
CA SER A 82 -7.75 11.90 5.40
C SER A 82 -6.48 11.89 6.25
N ILE A 83 -6.35 12.83 7.19
CA ILE A 83 -5.24 12.89 8.14
C ILE A 83 -5.22 11.65 9.03
N LEU A 84 -6.37 11.32 9.64
CA LEU A 84 -6.51 10.16 10.51
C LEU A 84 -6.22 8.86 9.77
N ILE A 85 -6.73 8.72 8.53
CA ILE A 85 -6.46 7.55 7.68
C ILE A 85 -4.97 7.44 7.38
N GLY A 86 -4.30 8.56 7.03
CA GLY A 86 -2.86 8.58 6.78
C GLY A 86 -2.05 8.10 8.00
N PHE A 87 -2.39 8.59 9.19
CA PHE A 87 -1.75 8.16 10.43
C PHE A 87 -2.00 6.67 10.74
N ALA A 88 -3.25 6.23 10.70
CA ALA A 88 -3.62 4.84 10.93
C ALA A 88 -2.94 3.89 9.93
N ALA A 89 -2.87 4.28 8.65
CA ALA A 89 -2.18 3.51 7.61
C ALA A 89 -0.69 3.35 7.92
N SER A 90 0.00 4.38 8.44
CA SER A 90 1.42 4.27 8.81
C SER A 90 1.65 3.21 9.90
N ILE A 91 0.82 3.20 10.94
CA ILE A 91 0.88 2.21 12.02
C ILE A 91 0.56 0.81 11.46
N LEU A 92 -0.50 0.71 10.66
CA LEU A 92 -0.93 -0.53 10.02
C LEU A 92 0.22 -1.16 9.20
N TRP A 93 0.90 -0.37 8.36
CA TRP A 93 2.00 -0.85 7.52
C TRP A 93 3.25 -1.25 8.32
N VAL A 94 3.58 -0.52 9.39
CA VAL A 94 4.68 -0.90 10.28
C VAL A 94 4.37 -2.20 11.02
N ALA A 95 3.15 -2.34 11.56
CA ALA A 95 2.71 -3.54 12.25
C ALA A 95 2.67 -4.75 11.30
N GLN A 96 2.14 -4.57 10.09
CA GLN A 96 2.11 -5.58 9.04
C GLN A 96 3.52 -6.03 8.65
N GLY A 97 4.42 -5.07 8.38
CA GLY A 97 5.80 -5.38 8.01
C GLY A 97 6.55 -6.12 9.12
N LYS A 98 6.33 -5.72 10.38
CA LYS A 98 6.87 -6.43 11.55
C LYS A 98 6.33 -7.85 11.63
N TYR A 99 5.01 -8.03 11.62
CA TYR A 99 4.37 -9.34 11.72
C TYR A 99 4.84 -10.30 10.61
N LEU A 100 4.92 -9.80 9.38
CA LEU A 100 5.41 -10.58 8.24
C LEU A 100 6.89 -10.94 8.38
N SER A 101 7.72 -10.01 8.88
CA SER A 101 9.12 -10.28 9.17
C SER A 101 9.27 -11.33 10.27
N ASP A 102 8.46 -11.25 11.33
CA ASP A 102 8.46 -12.18 12.45
C ASP A 102 8.01 -13.59 12.00
N CYS A 103 7.02 -13.70 11.10
CA CYS A 103 6.63 -14.98 10.49
C CYS A 103 7.76 -15.62 9.67
N SER A 104 8.62 -14.80 9.05
CA SER A 104 9.75 -15.27 8.24
C SER A 104 11.02 -15.59 9.05
N LEU A 105 11.04 -15.32 10.36
CA LEU A 105 12.26 -15.47 11.17
C LEU A 105 12.79 -16.91 11.22
N VAL A 106 11.90 -17.90 11.26
CA VAL A 106 12.27 -19.34 11.27
C VAL A 106 12.87 -19.77 9.92
N CYS A 107 12.59 -19.05 8.84
CA CYS A 107 13.05 -19.36 7.49
C CYS A 107 13.50 -18.09 6.76
N GLN A 108 14.64 -17.51 7.17
CA GLN A 108 15.14 -16.26 6.60
C GLN A 108 15.37 -16.33 5.09
N ASP A 109 15.81 -17.50 4.59
CA ASP A 109 16.04 -17.74 3.15
C ASP A 109 14.76 -17.64 2.31
N LYS A 110 13.58 -17.65 2.96
CA LYS A 110 12.27 -17.66 2.29
C LYS A 110 11.45 -16.41 2.58
N LYS A 111 12.06 -15.36 3.16
CA LYS A 111 11.40 -14.07 3.42
C LYS A 111 10.77 -13.48 2.15
N GLY A 112 11.43 -13.69 1.00
CA GLY A 112 10.93 -13.30 -0.33
C GLY A 112 9.54 -13.88 -0.64
N ARG A 113 9.31 -15.18 -0.37
CA ARG A 113 8.02 -15.84 -0.60
C ARG A 113 6.89 -15.30 0.26
N TYR A 114 7.13 -15.10 1.55
CA TYR A 114 6.10 -14.58 2.45
C TYR A 114 5.66 -13.18 2.02
N GLN A 115 6.62 -12.32 1.68
CA GLN A 115 6.36 -10.99 1.17
C GLN A 115 5.69 -11.02 -0.20
N GLY A 116 6.17 -11.85 -1.11
CA GLY A 116 5.56 -12.07 -2.42
C GLY A 116 4.09 -12.46 -2.31
N LEU A 117 3.79 -13.49 -1.52
CA LEU A 117 2.42 -13.99 -1.31
C LEU A 117 1.50 -12.88 -0.80
N PHE A 118 1.93 -12.12 0.21
CA PHE A 118 1.17 -11.00 0.75
C PHE A 118 0.87 -9.94 -0.32
N TRP A 119 1.88 -9.53 -1.09
CA TRP A 119 1.71 -8.52 -2.13
C TRP A 119 0.86 -9.01 -3.30
N THR A 120 0.96 -10.29 -3.68
CA THR A 120 0.11 -10.90 -4.70
C THR A 120 -1.36 -10.75 -4.31
N PHE A 121 -1.75 -11.15 -3.09
CA PHE A 121 -3.13 -10.98 -2.60
C PHE A 121 -3.55 -9.51 -2.58
N MET A 122 -2.68 -8.62 -2.08
CA MET A 122 -2.94 -7.17 -2.11
C MET A 122 -3.23 -6.65 -3.52
N PHE A 123 -2.45 -7.03 -4.53
CA PHE A 123 -2.66 -6.56 -5.90
C PHE A 123 -3.89 -7.17 -6.58
N ILE A 124 -4.22 -8.43 -6.25
CA ILE A 124 -5.50 -9.02 -6.67
C ILE A 124 -6.67 -8.21 -6.10
N SER A 125 -6.57 -7.73 -4.85
CA SER A 125 -7.63 -6.91 -4.24
C SER A 125 -7.88 -5.61 -5.02
N PHE A 126 -6.82 -4.91 -5.41
CA PHE A 126 -6.93 -3.67 -6.20
C PHE A 126 -7.49 -3.92 -7.60
N PHE A 127 -7.06 -5.01 -8.24
CA PHE A 127 -7.56 -5.41 -9.55
C PHE A 127 -9.07 -5.71 -9.50
N LEU A 128 -9.50 -6.60 -8.59
CA LEU A 128 -10.90 -6.98 -8.45
C LEU A 128 -11.78 -5.80 -8.04
N SER A 129 -11.30 -4.97 -7.12
CA SER A 129 -12.00 -3.75 -6.72
C SER A 129 -12.28 -2.82 -7.89
N SER A 130 -11.29 -2.64 -8.78
CA SER A 130 -11.43 -1.75 -9.95
C SER A 130 -12.48 -2.29 -10.92
N ILE A 131 -12.49 -3.61 -11.14
CA ILE A 131 -13.51 -4.28 -11.96
C ILE A 131 -14.90 -4.11 -11.34
N VAL A 132 -15.03 -4.41 -10.05
CA VAL A 132 -16.31 -4.31 -9.32
C VAL A 132 -16.82 -2.86 -9.32
N SER A 133 -15.94 -1.88 -9.14
CA SER A 133 -16.29 -0.45 -9.24
C SER A 133 -16.84 -0.12 -10.63
N ALA A 134 -16.18 -0.56 -11.69
CA ALA A 134 -16.60 -0.30 -13.06
C ALA A 134 -17.98 -0.90 -13.38
N PHE A 135 -18.30 -2.09 -12.85
CA PHE A 135 -19.61 -2.70 -13.04
C PHE A 135 -20.69 -2.05 -12.16
N ILE A 136 -20.46 -1.90 -10.86
CA ILE A 136 -21.49 -1.44 -9.92
C ILE A 136 -21.91 0.01 -10.18
N LEU A 137 -20.97 0.86 -10.61
CA LEU A 137 -21.21 2.30 -10.83
C LEU A 137 -22.30 2.62 -11.86
N GLY A 138 -22.70 1.67 -12.72
CA GLY A 138 -23.76 1.83 -13.70
C GLY A 138 -25.14 1.29 -13.28
N TYR A 139 -25.21 0.38 -12.31
CA TYR A 139 -26.44 -0.34 -11.98
C TYR A 139 -27.03 0.01 -10.62
N PHE A 140 -26.22 0.47 -9.66
CA PHE A 140 -26.66 0.68 -8.29
C PHE A 140 -26.43 2.11 -7.80
N PRO A 141 -27.31 2.65 -6.93
CA PRO A 141 -27.04 3.91 -6.25
C PRO A 141 -25.80 3.80 -5.35
N GLN A 142 -24.99 4.86 -5.33
CA GLN A 142 -23.69 4.89 -4.64
C GLN A 142 -23.78 4.60 -3.14
N GLN A 143 -24.90 4.98 -2.51
CA GLN A 143 -25.16 4.76 -1.07
C GLN A 143 -25.08 3.27 -0.68
N TYR A 144 -25.62 2.38 -1.51
CA TYR A 144 -25.60 0.93 -1.25
C TYR A 144 -24.17 0.38 -1.25
N LEU A 145 -23.32 0.89 -2.13
CA LEU A 145 -21.93 0.44 -2.18
C LEU A 145 -21.16 0.90 -0.94
N PHE A 146 -21.35 2.14 -0.47
CA PHE A 146 -20.71 2.61 0.76
C PHE A 146 -21.15 1.82 1.98
N PHE A 147 -22.44 1.50 2.07
CA PHE A 147 -22.96 0.65 3.15
C PHE A 147 -22.35 -0.75 3.10
N LEU A 148 -22.37 -1.39 1.93
CA LEU A 148 -21.79 -2.72 1.73
C LEU A 148 -20.29 -2.73 2.08
N CYS A 149 -19.55 -1.73 1.60
CA CYS A 149 -18.13 -1.57 1.90
C CYS A 149 -17.89 -1.41 3.41
N THR A 150 -18.70 -0.62 4.11
CA THR A 150 -18.58 -0.45 5.56
C THR A 150 -18.75 -1.78 6.31
N VAL A 151 -19.75 -2.59 5.94
CA VAL A 151 -19.97 -3.91 6.54
C VAL A 151 -18.78 -4.83 6.29
N ILE A 152 -18.27 -4.88 5.06
CA ILE A 152 -17.11 -5.72 4.70
C ILE A 152 -15.84 -5.26 5.44
N ALA A 153 -15.62 -3.95 5.58
CA ALA A 153 -14.49 -3.38 6.33
C ALA A 153 -14.56 -3.75 7.83
N MET A 154 -15.74 -3.71 8.44
CA MET A 154 -15.93 -4.15 9.82
C MET A 154 -15.58 -5.63 9.99
N ILE A 155 -16.04 -6.49 9.08
CA ILE A 155 -15.71 -7.92 9.09
C ILE A 155 -14.18 -8.11 9.00
N SER A 156 -13.52 -7.42 8.07
CA SER A 156 -12.05 -7.48 7.94
C SER A 156 -11.32 -7.04 9.21
N THR A 157 -11.83 -6.02 9.91
CA THR A 157 -11.25 -5.54 11.16
C THR A 157 -11.40 -6.58 12.29
N VAL A 158 -12.56 -7.24 12.37
CA VAL A 158 -12.77 -8.36 13.30
C VAL A 158 -11.85 -9.54 12.98
N MET A 159 -11.64 -9.84 11.70
CA MET A 159 -10.67 -10.86 11.28
C MET A 159 -9.23 -10.47 11.67
N LEU A 160 -8.82 -9.21 11.45
CA LEU A 160 -7.51 -8.73 11.88
C LEU A 160 -7.31 -8.80 13.41
N HIS A 161 -8.38 -8.63 14.19
CA HIS A 161 -8.31 -8.81 15.63
C HIS A 161 -8.08 -10.29 16.03
N SER A 162 -8.53 -11.22 15.19
CA SER A 162 -8.39 -12.68 15.39
C SER A 162 -7.10 -13.24 14.77
N LEU A 163 -6.09 -12.39 14.57
CA LEU A 163 -4.83 -12.77 13.96
C LEU A 163 -4.09 -13.77 14.89
N PRO A 164 -3.69 -14.95 14.38
CA PRO A 164 -3.06 -15.98 15.21
C PRO A 164 -1.69 -15.55 15.71
N ASP A 165 -1.34 -16.01 16.91
CA ASP A 165 0.01 -15.82 17.44
C ASP A 165 1.06 -16.49 16.54
N ILE A 166 2.22 -15.83 16.43
CA ILE A 166 3.35 -16.34 15.65
C ILE A 166 4.09 -17.37 16.50
N GLU A 167 4.41 -18.52 15.90
CA GLU A 167 5.29 -19.50 16.53
C GLU A 167 6.64 -18.84 16.87
N GLN A 168 6.94 -18.75 18.17
CA GLN A 168 8.09 -17.99 18.66
C GLN A 168 9.40 -18.74 18.38
N LEU A 169 10.45 -17.95 18.13
CA LEU A 169 11.82 -18.47 18.08
C LEU A 169 12.25 -19.00 19.47
N PRO A 170 13.29 -19.84 19.53
CA PRO A 170 13.96 -20.19 20.79
C PRO A 170 14.37 -18.94 21.58
N GLN A 171 14.19 -18.96 22.91
CA GLN A 171 14.37 -17.80 23.82
C GLN A 171 15.70 -17.04 23.65
N ASP A 172 16.77 -17.74 23.27
CA ASP A 172 18.10 -17.15 23.09
C ASP A 172 18.12 -16.04 22.02
N HIS A 173 17.37 -16.20 20.94
CA HIS A 173 17.30 -15.17 19.88
C HIS A 173 16.45 -13.96 20.31
N GLN A 174 15.44 -14.18 21.15
CA GLN A 174 14.52 -13.13 21.59
C GLN A 174 15.22 -12.16 22.58
N THR A 175 16.12 -12.70 23.40
CA THR A 175 16.92 -11.91 24.37
C THR A 175 17.87 -10.95 23.66
N GLN A 176 18.50 -11.38 22.55
CA GLN A 176 19.37 -10.52 21.74
C GLN A 176 18.61 -9.36 21.08
N ILE A 177 17.40 -9.63 20.56
CA ILE A 177 16.55 -8.60 19.94
C ILE A 177 16.10 -7.56 20.98
N ASN A 178 15.77 -7.99 22.20
CA ASN A 178 15.34 -7.08 23.27
C ASN A 178 16.49 -6.20 23.79
N GLN A 179 17.72 -6.71 23.87
CA GLN A 179 18.91 -5.90 24.18
C GLN A 179 19.26 -4.87 23.09
N GLN A 180 18.73 -5.02 21.88
CA GLN A 180 18.96 -4.09 20.76
C GLN A 180 17.99 -2.90 20.73
N ARG A 181 16.95 -2.87 21.58
CA ARG A 181 15.95 -1.78 21.68
C ARG A 181 16.41 -0.54 22.44
N ASP A 182 17.70 -0.27 22.45
CA ASP A 182 18.23 0.98 23.00
C ASP A 182 17.85 2.15 22.06
N GLY A 183 17.05 3.09 22.55
CA GLY A 183 16.54 4.22 21.76
C GLY A 183 17.65 5.06 21.11
N SER A 184 18.83 5.10 21.73
CA SER A 184 20.01 5.76 21.16
C SER A 184 20.49 5.09 19.87
N LYS A 185 20.38 3.76 19.78
CA LYS A 185 20.74 2.97 18.59
C LYS A 185 19.73 3.16 17.47
N LEU A 186 18.44 3.34 17.77
CA LEU A 186 17.42 3.65 16.76
C LEU A 186 17.70 5.00 16.09
N ILE A 187 17.98 6.04 16.89
CA ILE A 187 18.34 7.36 16.34
C ILE A 187 19.60 7.24 15.51
N LYS A 188 20.63 6.55 16.01
CA LYS A 188 21.87 6.31 15.24
C LYS A 188 21.61 5.56 13.93
N LEU A 189 20.68 4.60 13.91
CA LEU A 189 20.27 3.87 12.71
C LEU A 189 19.58 4.80 11.70
N MET A 190 18.74 5.75 12.16
CA MET A 190 18.07 6.71 11.28
C MET A 190 19.05 7.59 10.50
N PHE A 191 20.19 7.93 11.11
CA PHE A 191 21.25 8.72 10.48
C PHE A 191 22.33 7.87 9.78
N ASP A 192 22.18 6.55 9.75
CA ASP A 192 23.13 5.70 9.04
C ASP A 192 23.06 5.94 7.53
N ARG A 193 24.22 6.01 6.87
CA ARG A 193 24.31 6.31 5.43
C ARG A 193 23.57 5.28 4.57
N ARG A 194 23.48 4.02 5.00
CA ARG A 194 22.73 2.99 4.26
C ARG A 194 21.23 3.21 4.40
N MET A 195 20.76 3.58 5.59
CA MET A 195 19.34 3.88 5.83
C MET A 195 18.87 5.12 5.06
N ILE A 196 19.69 6.16 4.97
CA ILE A 196 19.35 7.36 4.18
C ILE A 196 19.11 7.01 2.70
N LYS A 197 19.92 6.12 2.11
CA LYS A 197 19.70 5.64 0.73
C LYS A 197 18.38 4.86 0.61
N THR A 198 18.08 4.01 1.59
CA THR A 198 16.80 3.27 1.65
C THR A 198 15.61 4.22 1.76
N TYR A 199 15.72 5.31 2.51
CA TYR A 199 14.67 6.34 2.58
C TYR A 199 14.45 7.02 1.24
N GLY A 200 15.51 7.34 0.49
CA GLY A 200 15.38 7.89 -0.86
C GLY A 200 14.62 6.96 -1.80
N ILE A 201 14.95 5.66 -1.80
CA ILE A 201 14.24 4.64 -2.59
C ILE A 201 12.78 4.49 -2.13
N SER A 202 12.54 4.48 -0.82
CA SER A 202 11.20 4.36 -0.24
C SER A 202 10.33 5.56 -0.58
N LEU A 203 10.89 6.77 -0.49
CA LEU A 203 10.22 8.02 -0.86
C LEU A 203 9.91 8.06 -2.35
N SER A 204 10.86 7.71 -3.20
CA SER A 204 10.63 7.62 -4.66
C SER A 204 9.53 6.61 -4.99
N THR A 205 9.53 5.46 -4.32
CA THR A 205 8.49 4.43 -4.48
C THR A 205 7.13 4.94 -4.01
N ALA A 206 7.08 5.62 -2.86
CA ALA A 206 5.84 6.21 -2.33
C ALA A 206 5.29 7.31 -3.23
N LEU A 207 6.15 8.19 -3.76
CA LEU A 207 5.77 9.21 -4.73
C LEU A 207 5.27 8.59 -6.04
N SER A 208 5.97 7.59 -6.57
CA SER A 208 5.53 6.87 -7.77
C SER A 208 4.17 6.19 -7.57
N LEU A 209 3.96 5.56 -6.41
CA LEU A 209 2.68 4.93 -6.08
C LEU A 209 1.58 5.99 -5.91
N SER A 210 1.87 7.10 -5.25
CA SER A 210 0.90 8.20 -5.05
C SER A 210 0.48 8.79 -6.39
N ILE A 211 1.44 9.21 -7.24
CA ILE A 211 1.15 9.75 -8.58
C ILE A 211 0.33 8.77 -9.41
N ARG A 212 0.62 7.46 -9.32
CA ARG A 212 -0.14 6.44 -10.05
C ARG A 212 -1.56 6.28 -9.52
N GLN A 213 -1.76 6.26 -8.21
CA GLN A 213 -3.07 6.03 -7.61
C GLN A 213 -3.96 7.28 -7.68
N THR A 214 -3.40 8.48 -7.53
CA THR A 214 -4.17 9.72 -7.46
C THR A 214 -4.11 10.55 -8.74
N GLY A 215 -3.02 10.47 -9.50
CA GLY A 215 -2.76 11.32 -10.65
C GLY A 215 -3.16 10.70 -11.99
N LEU A 216 -3.03 9.37 -12.14
CA LEU A 216 -3.35 8.69 -13.39
C LEU A 216 -4.83 8.86 -13.77
N TYR A 217 -5.71 8.81 -12.77
CA TYR A 217 -7.15 8.85 -12.99
C TYR A 217 -7.63 10.22 -13.52
N PRO A 218 -7.31 11.36 -12.87
CA PRO A 218 -7.59 12.68 -13.44
C PRO A 218 -6.95 12.88 -14.81
N LEU A 219 -5.73 12.39 -15.01
CA LEU A 219 -5.01 12.54 -16.28
C LEU A 219 -5.76 11.86 -17.43
N ILE A 220 -6.17 10.60 -17.25
CA ILE A 220 -6.97 9.87 -18.24
C ILE A 220 -8.33 10.56 -18.43
N SER A 221 -9.02 10.92 -17.35
CA SER A 221 -10.33 11.57 -17.42
C SER A 221 -10.26 12.90 -18.18
N SER A 222 -9.20 13.69 -17.97
CA SER A 222 -8.98 14.98 -18.63
C SER A 222 -8.63 14.85 -20.12
N SER A 223 -8.13 13.69 -20.55
CA SER A 223 -7.86 13.39 -21.96
C SER A 223 -9.10 12.92 -22.74
N LEU A 224 -10.21 12.63 -22.06
CA LEU A 224 -11.44 12.08 -22.61
C LEU A 224 -12.62 13.07 -22.47
N GLN A 225 -12.39 14.35 -22.79
CA GLN A 225 -13.39 15.42 -22.55
C GLN A 225 -14.69 15.22 -23.34
N ASP A 226 -14.62 14.62 -24.52
CA ASP A 226 -15.78 14.36 -25.39
C ASP A 226 -16.65 13.18 -24.93
N TYR A 227 -16.18 12.42 -23.93
CA TYR A 227 -16.89 11.25 -23.41
C TYR A 227 -17.76 11.60 -22.21
N SER A 228 -18.82 10.83 -22.00
CA SER A 228 -19.64 10.94 -20.80
C SER A 228 -18.79 10.76 -19.53
N VAL A 229 -19.18 11.38 -18.41
CA VAL A 229 -18.50 11.21 -17.12
C VAL A 229 -18.43 9.73 -16.74
N TYR A 230 -19.46 8.95 -17.08
CA TYR A 230 -19.47 7.52 -16.88
C TYR A 230 -18.37 6.81 -17.67
N ASP A 231 -18.22 7.11 -18.96
CA ASP A 231 -17.22 6.48 -19.82
C ASP A 231 -15.79 6.89 -19.42
N GLN A 232 -15.58 8.16 -19.06
CA GLN A 232 -14.30 8.63 -18.49
C GLN A 232 -13.91 7.77 -17.28
N PHE A 233 -14.86 7.55 -16.36
CA PHE A 233 -14.62 6.75 -15.16
C PHE A 233 -14.37 5.28 -15.48
N LYS A 234 -15.14 4.72 -16.41
CA LYS A 234 -15.00 3.33 -16.87
C LYS A 234 -13.62 3.08 -17.47
N TYR A 235 -13.15 3.92 -18.39
CA TYR A 235 -11.84 3.77 -19.03
C TYR A 235 -10.69 3.96 -18.04
N ALA A 236 -10.78 4.95 -17.14
CA ALA A 236 -9.77 5.15 -16.11
C ALA A 236 -9.69 3.96 -15.14
N SER A 237 -10.84 3.38 -14.76
CA SER A 237 -10.90 2.16 -13.93
C SER A 237 -10.26 0.94 -14.62
N PHE A 238 -10.50 0.77 -15.94
CA PHE A 238 -9.85 -0.28 -16.71
C PHE A 238 -8.32 -0.08 -16.80
N ALA A 239 -7.86 1.15 -17.03
CA ALA A 239 -6.43 1.44 -17.05
C ALA A 239 -5.76 1.12 -15.69
N GLN A 240 -6.42 1.47 -14.58
CA GLN A 240 -5.95 1.14 -13.23
C GLN A 240 -5.93 -0.38 -12.99
N ALA A 241 -6.94 -1.11 -13.48
CA ALA A 241 -6.96 -2.57 -13.42
C ALA A 241 -5.78 -3.19 -14.18
N MET A 242 -5.44 -2.67 -15.37
CA MET A 242 -4.27 -3.11 -16.14
C MET A 242 -2.96 -2.83 -15.40
N CYS A 243 -2.82 -1.68 -14.75
CA CYS A 243 -1.69 -1.41 -13.86
C CYS A 243 -1.61 -2.43 -12.71
N GLY A 244 -2.76 -2.83 -12.15
CA GLY A 244 -2.84 -3.88 -11.12
C GLY A 244 -2.31 -5.23 -11.59
N ILE A 245 -2.60 -5.63 -12.84
CA ILE A 245 -2.03 -6.85 -13.45
C ILE A 245 -0.51 -6.75 -13.53
N GLY A 246 0.03 -5.61 -13.98
CA GLY A 246 1.48 -5.39 -14.03
C GLY A 246 2.14 -5.52 -12.65
N GLN A 247 1.50 -5.00 -11.60
CA GLN A 247 1.98 -5.14 -10.22
C GLN A 247 1.87 -6.57 -9.69
N LEU A 248 0.80 -7.29 -10.04
CA LEU A 248 0.61 -8.68 -9.69
C LEU A 248 1.71 -9.58 -10.29
N LEU A 249 1.99 -9.39 -11.58
CA LEU A 249 3.06 -10.11 -12.29
C LEU A 249 4.44 -9.71 -11.76
N GLY A 250 4.66 -8.40 -11.55
CA GLY A 250 5.91 -7.87 -11.03
C GLY A 250 6.23 -8.36 -9.61
N SER A 251 5.25 -8.37 -8.70
CA SER A 251 5.43 -8.85 -7.33
C SER A 251 5.69 -10.35 -7.27
N THR A 252 4.95 -11.13 -8.05
CA THR A 252 5.13 -12.57 -8.15
C THR A 252 6.50 -12.90 -8.74
N GLY A 253 6.87 -12.25 -9.85
CA GLY A 253 8.17 -12.40 -10.48
C GLY A 253 9.33 -11.98 -9.56
N PHE A 254 9.19 -10.86 -8.86
CA PHE A 254 10.19 -10.39 -7.90
C PHE A 254 10.36 -11.37 -6.73
N ALA A 255 9.29 -11.97 -6.23
CA ALA A 255 9.37 -12.99 -5.19
C ALA A 255 10.17 -14.21 -5.66
N PHE A 256 9.88 -14.72 -6.86
CA PHE A 256 10.62 -15.84 -7.46
C PHE A 256 12.10 -15.51 -7.69
N ILE A 257 12.39 -14.31 -8.20
CA ILE A 257 13.77 -13.84 -8.41
C ILE A 257 14.49 -13.76 -7.06
N ASN A 258 13.89 -13.13 -6.06
CA ASN A 258 14.53 -12.93 -4.76
C ASN A 258 14.88 -14.25 -4.06
N ASP A 259 14.04 -15.28 -4.22
CA ASP A 259 14.35 -16.62 -3.71
C ASP A 259 15.47 -17.31 -4.49
N LYS A 260 15.52 -17.12 -5.82
CA LYS A 260 16.55 -17.73 -6.67
C LYS A 260 17.94 -17.15 -6.42
N PHE A 261 18.01 -15.89 -5.98
CA PHE A 261 19.26 -15.16 -5.74
C PHE A 261 19.66 -15.06 -4.26
N GLU A 262 19.24 -16.02 -3.43
CA GLU A 262 19.64 -16.17 -2.02
C GLU A 262 19.58 -14.87 -1.19
N GLY A 263 18.38 -14.29 -1.11
CA GLY A 263 18.08 -13.29 -0.08
C GLY A 263 18.62 -11.90 -0.37
N GLY A 264 18.51 -11.43 -1.62
CA GLY A 264 18.70 -10.02 -1.97
C GLY A 264 20.14 -9.50 -1.87
N LYS A 265 21.11 -10.27 -1.35
CA LYS A 265 22.54 -9.89 -1.34
C LYS A 265 23.04 -9.68 -2.76
N SER A 266 22.75 -10.62 -3.66
CA SER A 266 23.17 -10.53 -5.06
C SER A 266 22.41 -9.45 -5.83
N VAL A 267 21.10 -9.27 -5.59
CA VAL A 267 20.29 -8.25 -6.29
C VAL A 267 20.63 -6.83 -5.83
N SER A 268 20.83 -6.61 -4.52
CA SER A 268 21.27 -5.31 -3.99
C SER A 268 22.70 -5.00 -4.43
N GLN A 269 23.60 -5.98 -4.43
CA GLN A 269 24.95 -5.80 -4.96
C GLN A 269 24.94 -5.53 -6.46
N PHE A 270 24.11 -6.23 -7.24
CA PHE A 270 23.96 -6.00 -8.67
C PHE A 270 23.43 -4.60 -8.99
N SER A 271 22.40 -4.15 -8.29
CA SER A 271 21.86 -2.79 -8.47
C SER A 271 22.86 -1.73 -8.03
N ILE A 272 23.57 -1.92 -6.91
CA ILE A 272 24.66 -1.02 -6.48
C ILE A 272 25.79 -0.99 -7.52
N HIS A 273 26.18 -2.14 -8.07
CA HIS A 273 27.26 -2.25 -9.07
C HIS A 273 26.86 -1.62 -10.41
N TRP A 274 25.61 -1.81 -10.83
CA TRP A 274 25.08 -1.18 -12.04
C TRP A 274 25.00 0.35 -11.90
N TYR A 275 24.53 0.85 -10.75
CA TYR A 275 24.52 2.29 -10.45
C TYR A 275 25.94 2.87 -10.33
N SER A 276 26.90 2.18 -9.71
CA SER A 276 28.27 2.68 -9.64
C SER A 276 28.90 2.78 -11.03
N ASN A 277 28.76 1.75 -11.86
CA ASN A 277 29.37 1.74 -13.19
C ASN A 277 28.80 2.83 -14.11
N ASN A 278 27.50 3.13 -14.03
CA ASN A 278 26.90 4.19 -14.85
C ASN A 278 27.22 5.61 -14.36
N ILE A 279 27.39 5.82 -13.05
CA ILE A 279 27.81 7.13 -12.52
C ILE A 279 29.27 7.44 -12.89
N TYR A 280 30.15 6.44 -12.85
CA TYR A 280 31.55 6.63 -13.25
C TYR A 280 31.75 6.69 -14.77
N ALA A 281 30.90 6.03 -15.56
CA ALA A 281 30.94 6.11 -17.02
C ALA A 281 30.51 7.50 -17.56
N GLY A 282 29.74 8.27 -16.80
CA GLY A 282 29.29 9.61 -17.18
C GLY A 282 30.32 10.73 -16.95
N ASN A 283 31.44 10.47 -16.26
CA ASN A 283 32.42 11.50 -15.88
C ASN A 283 33.71 11.48 -16.73
N ASN A 284 33.77 10.61 -17.74
CA ASN A 284 34.89 10.49 -18.70
C ASN A 284 34.48 10.90 -20.13
N ARG A 285 33.49 11.78 -20.27
CA ARG A 285 33.15 12.43 -21.54
C ARG A 285 33.18 13.94 -21.38
#